data_AF-A0A2E9M9I9-F1
#
_entry.id   AF-A0A2E9M9I9-F1
#
_cell.length_a   1.000
_cell.length_b   1.000
_cell.length_c   1.000
_cell.angle_alpha   90.00
_cell.angle_beta   90.00
_cell.angle_gamma   90.00
#
_symmetry.space_group_name_H-M   'P 1'
#
loop_
_entity.id
_entity.type
_entity.pdbx_description
1 polymer ?
#
loop_
_entity_poly.entity_id
_entity_poly.type
_entity_poly.pdbx_seq_one_letter_code
_entity_poly.pdbx_strand_id
1 'polypeptide(L)'
;MAHAIALSSREIRLLITWSTSRQMFPDEERVRRKLSAALEQNRPLELSRIQIQILHAWAEDWWATHYGGGKVVNPDEEAILTKVRTALGWD
;
A
#
# COMPACT_ATOMS: atom_id res chain seq x y z
N MET A 1 16.49 -7.19 0.66
CA MET A 1 16.69 -5.99 1.50
C MET A 1 15.31 -5.41 1.83
N ALA A 2 15.12 -4.91 3.06
CA ALA A 2 13.90 -4.20 3.44
C ALA A 2 14.05 -2.71 3.06
N HIS A 3 12.97 -2.10 2.59
CA HIS A 3 12.89 -0.69 2.25
C HIS A 3 11.91 -0.03 3.22
N ALA A 4 12.35 1.08 3.81
CA ALA A 4 11.47 1.94 4.60
C ALA A 4 10.56 2.72 3.65
N ILE A 5 9.26 2.66 3.89
CA ILE A 5 8.28 3.50 3.19
C ILE A 5 7.65 4.45 4.20
N ALA A 6 7.68 5.75 3.89
CA ALA A 6 7.12 6.80 4.71
C ALA A 6 5.60 6.98 4.48
N LEU A 7 4.80 6.06 5.02
CA LEU A 7 3.34 6.18 5.03
C LEU A 7 2.84 6.75 6.36
N SER A 8 1.86 7.64 6.29
CA SER A 8 1.13 8.17 7.44
C SER A 8 0.11 7.15 7.96
N SER A 9 -0.35 7.32 9.20
CA SER A 9 -1.38 6.48 9.79
C SER A 9 -2.69 6.44 8.97
N ARG A 10 -3.02 7.54 8.28
CA ARG A 10 -4.20 7.62 7.40
C ARG A 10 -4.00 6.80 6.13
N GLU A 11 -2.82 6.90 5.52
CA GLU A 11 -2.46 6.15 4.33
C GLU A 11 -2.37 4.64 4.59
N ILE A 12 -1.81 4.25 5.76
CA ILE A 12 -1.79 2.85 6.19
C ILE A 12 -3.21 2.29 6.34
N ARG A 13 -4.14 3.05 6.92
CA ARG A 13 -5.54 2.65 7.05
C ARG A 13 -6.19 2.45 5.67
N LEU A 14 -5.94 3.34 4.71
CA LEU A 14 -6.45 3.18 3.34
C LEU A 14 -5.92 1.90 2.68
N LEU A 15 -4.62 1.63 2.76
CA LEU A 15 -4.03 0.40 2.22
C LEU A 15 -4.64 -0.87 2.81
N ILE A 16 -4.92 -0.88 4.12
CA ILE A 16 -5.61 -2.00 4.77
C ILE A 16 -7.01 -2.17 4.15
N THR A 17 -7.77 -1.10 3.91
CA THR A 17 -9.11 -1.19 3.31
C THR A 17 -9.11 -1.70 1.87
N TRP A 18 -8.05 -1.43 1.10
CA TRP A 18 -7.94 -1.94 -0.28
C TRP A 18 -7.68 -3.46 -0.32
N SER A 19 -7.06 -4.00 0.73
CA SER A 19 -6.78 -5.43 0.82
C SER A 19 -7.98 -6.29 1.22
N THR A 20 -9.10 -5.68 1.64
CA THR A 20 -10.25 -6.39 2.24
C THR A 20 -11.09 -7.19 1.24
N SER A 21 -11.04 -6.84 -0.05
CA SER A 21 -11.81 -7.51 -1.10
C SER A 21 -11.09 -8.74 -1.71
N ARG A 22 -9.85 -9.01 -1.29
CA ARG A 22 -8.99 -10.02 -1.94
C ARG A 22 -9.01 -11.38 -1.26
N GLN A 23 -8.95 -12.42 -2.09
CA GLN A 23 -8.70 -13.79 -1.64
C GLN A 23 -7.37 -13.82 -0.87
N MET A 24 -7.39 -14.30 0.38
CA MET A 24 -6.24 -14.14 1.28
C MET A 24 -5.06 -15.04 0.89
N PHE A 25 -4.12 -14.50 0.13
CA PHE A 25 -2.81 -15.14 -0.07
C PHE A 25 -1.91 -14.93 1.16
N PRO A 26 -1.04 -15.89 1.52
CA PRO A 26 -0.19 -15.81 2.70
C PRO A 26 0.72 -14.56 2.75
N ASP A 27 1.24 -14.12 1.59
CA ASP A 27 2.09 -12.93 1.53
C ASP A 27 1.32 -11.63 1.67
N GLU A 28 0.11 -11.55 1.11
CA GLU A 28 -0.80 -10.41 1.32
C GLU A 28 -1.18 -10.26 2.79
N GLU A 29 -1.45 -11.39 3.46
CA GLU A 29 -1.73 -11.40 4.89
C GLU A 29 -0.53 -10.95 5.72
N ARG A 30 0.68 -11.36 5.33
CA ARG A 30 1.91 -10.88 5.97
C ARG A 30 2.09 -9.37 5.81
N VAL A 31 1.74 -8.79 4.66
CA VAL A 31 1.77 -7.34 4.44
C VAL A 31 0.73 -6.63 5.33
N ARG A 32 -0.52 -7.13 5.39
CA ARG A 32 -1.54 -6.59 6.29
C ARG A 32 -1.06 -6.54 7.74
N ARG A 33 -0.49 -7.64 8.26
CA ARG A 33 0.02 -7.68 9.64
C ARG A 33 1.10 -6.63 9.90
N LYS A 34 1.99 -6.41 8.94
CA LYS A 34 3.02 -5.37 9.05
C LYS A 34 2.43 -3.96 9.05
N LEU A 35 1.43 -3.71 8.20
CA LEU A 35 0.70 -2.44 8.18
C LEU A 35 -0.01 -2.19 9.52
N SER A 36 -0.75 -3.17 10.03
CA SER A 36 -1.41 -3.07 11.33
C SER A 36 -0.42 -2.84 12.47
N ALA A 37 0.70 -3.57 12.50
CA ALA A 37 1.73 -3.39 13.50
C ALA A 37 2.39 -1.99 13.44
N ALA A 38 2.67 -1.48 12.24
CA ALA A 38 3.21 -0.14 12.05
C ALA A 38 2.23 0.94 12.56
N LEU A 39 0.93 0.74 12.30
CA LEU A 39 -0.14 1.63 12.74
C LEU A 39 -0.33 1.61 14.27
N GLU A 40 -0.37 0.42 14.88
CA GLU A 40 -0.57 0.24 16.32
C GLU A 40 0.62 0.72 17.15
N GLN A 41 1.84 0.46 16.66
CA GLN A 41 3.07 0.75 17.41
C GLN A 41 3.67 2.11 17.05
N ASN A 42 3.07 2.83 16.09
CA ASN A 42 3.59 4.09 15.53
C ASN A 42 5.06 3.97 15.11
N ARG A 43 5.40 2.88 14.41
CA ARG A 43 6.76 2.56 13.97
C ARG A 43 6.90 2.72 12.45
N PRO A 44 8.12 2.98 11.95
CA PRO A 44 8.38 2.98 10.51
C PRO A 44 7.94 1.68 9.85
N LEU A 45 7.31 1.78 8.67
CA LEU A 45 6.90 0.62 7.90
C LEU A 45 8.07 0.11 7.05
N GLU A 46 8.53 -1.10 7.35
CA GLU A 46 9.60 -1.76 6.61
C GLU A 46 9.07 -2.95 5.79
N LEU A 47 9.20 -2.84 4.47
CA LEU A 47 8.71 -3.84 3.52
C LEU A 47 9.82 -4.30 2.58
N SER A 48 9.85 -5.59 2.26
CA SER A 48 10.70 -6.07 1.15
C SER A 48 10.16 -5.56 -0.18
N ARG A 49 11.00 -5.52 -1.22
CA ARG A 49 10.56 -5.11 -2.57
C ARG A 49 9.31 -5.85 -3.06
N ILE A 50 9.21 -7.16 -2.80
CA ILE A 50 8.03 -7.98 -3.13
C ILE A 50 6.79 -7.48 -2.38
N GLN A 51 6.93 -7.13 -1.10
CA GLN A 51 5.82 -6.60 -0.31
C GLN A 51 5.36 -5.23 -0.80
N ILE A 52 6.28 -4.41 -1.33
CA ILE A 52 5.93 -3.13 -1.97
C ILE A 52 5.19 -3.37 -3.28
N GLN A 53 5.58 -4.37 -4.06
CA GLN A 53 4.83 -4.78 -5.26
C GLN A 53 3.41 -5.24 -4.92
N ILE A 54 3.21 -5.90 -3.77
CA ILE A 54 1.86 -6.22 -3.27
C ILE A 54 1.05 -4.96 -2.99
N LEU A 55 1.64 -3.94 -2.33
CA LEU A 55 0.96 -2.65 -2.13
C LEU A 55 0.59 -1.99 -3.46
N HIS A 56 1.49 -2.04 -4.45
CA HIS A 56 1.22 -1.53 -5.80
C HIS A 56 0.05 -2.28 -6.45
N ALA A 57 0.02 -3.61 -6.35
CA ALA A 57 -1.06 -4.41 -6.87
C ALA A 57 -2.41 -4.08 -6.20
N TRP A 58 -2.43 -3.80 -4.89
CA TRP A 58 -3.62 -3.32 -4.20
C TRP A 58 -4.08 -1.95 -4.72
N ALA A 59 -3.14 -1.02 -4.91
CA ALA A 59 -3.44 0.33 -5.39
C ALA A 59 -4.01 0.33 -6.82
N GLU A 60 -3.42 -0.43 -7.73
CA GLU A 60 -3.87 -0.52 -9.13
C GLU A 60 -5.27 -1.14 -9.26
N ASP A 61 -5.57 -2.16 -8.45
CA ASP A 61 -6.87 -2.83 -8.44
C ASP A 61 -7.96 -1.95 -7.83
N TRP A 62 -7.65 -1.26 -6.73
CA TRP A 62 -8.51 -0.23 -6.17
C TRP A 62 -8.78 0.86 -7.20
N TRP A 63 -7.75 1.36 -7.88
CA TRP A 63 -7.90 2.36 -8.92
C TRP A 63 -8.81 1.87 -10.04
N ALA A 64 -8.49 0.72 -10.64
CA ALA A 64 -9.27 0.15 -11.74
C ALA A 64 -10.75 0.05 -11.38
N THR A 65 -11.06 -0.33 -10.14
CA THR A 65 -12.44 -0.43 -9.63
C THR A 65 -13.06 0.94 -9.33
N HIS A 66 -12.35 1.83 -8.65
CA HIS A 66 -12.91 3.07 -8.09
C HIS A 66 -12.99 4.21 -9.10
N TYR A 67 -12.01 4.32 -9.99
CA TYR A 67 -11.93 5.39 -11.00
C TYR A 67 -12.10 4.90 -12.44
N GLY A 68 -12.22 3.58 -12.67
CA GLY A 68 -12.38 3.03 -14.03
C GLY A 68 -11.21 3.36 -14.97
N GLY A 69 -10.00 3.55 -14.43
CA GLY A 69 -8.82 3.99 -15.19
C GLY A 69 -8.73 5.52 -15.41
N GLY A 70 -9.63 6.32 -14.84
CA GLY A 70 -9.56 7.78 -14.83
C GLY A 70 -8.47 8.32 -13.89
N LYS A 71 -8.30 9.64 -13.79
CA LYS A 71 -7.27 10.20 -12.89
C LYS A 71 -7.66 10.03 -11.41
N VAL A 72 -6.70 9.63 -10.55
CA VAL A 72 -6.88 9.68 -9.09
C VAL A 72 -7.05 11.14 -8.66
N VAL A 73 -8.17 11.45 -8.00
CA VAL A 73 -8.48 12.80 -7.51
C VAL A 73 -8.38 12.93 -5.99
N ASN A 74 -8.28 11.81 -5.27
CA ASN A 74 -8.06 11.81 -3.84
C ASN A 74 -6.55 12.01 -3.55
N PRO A 75 -6.17 13.09 -2.84
CA PRO A 75 -4.77 13.41 -2.60
C PRO A 75 -4.04 12.36 -1.75
N ASP A 76 -4.73 11.68 -0.84
CA ASP A 76 -4.10 10.61 -0.04
C ASP A 76 -3.76 9.39 -0.90
N GLU A 77 -4.64 9.05 -1.84
CA GLU A 77 -4.46 7.88 -2.71
C GLU A 77 -3.35 8.14 -3.74
N GLU A 78 -3.29 9.36 -4.28
CA GLU A 78 -2.21 9.82 -5.15
C GLU A 78 -0.86 9.80 -4.42
N ALA A 79 -0.82 10.24 -3.15
CA ALA A 79 0.37 10.21 -2.32
C ALA A 79 0.85 8.78 -2.05
N ILE A 80 -0.06 7.85 -1.73
CA ILE A 80 0.26 6.42 -1.56
C ILE A 80 0.91 5.86 -2.82
N LEU A 81 0.28 6.08 -3.98
CA LEU A 81 0.78 5.56 -5.24
C LEU A 81 2.17 6.10 -5.57
N THR A 82 2.38 7.40 -5.40
CA THR A 82 3.68 8.04 -5.62
C THR A 82 4.75 7.40 -4.75
N LYS A 83 4.51 7.27 -3.43
CA LYS A 83 5.45 6.65 -2.48
C LYS A 83 5.77 5.20 -2.83
N VAL A 84 4.77 4.43 -3.26
CA VAL A 84 4.95 3.04 -3.68
C VAL A 84 5.78 2.95 -4.96
N ARG A 85 5.53 3.80 -5.96
CA ARG A 85 6.30 3.83 -7.22
C ARG A 85 7.75 4.24 -7.00
N THR A 86 7.99 5.29 -6.21
CA THR A 86 9.35 5.70 -5.82
C THR A 86 10.08 4.58 -5.09
N ALA A 87 9.41 3.87 -4.17
CA ALA A 87 10.01 2.74 -3.46
C ALA A 87 10.33 1.53 -4.36
N LEU A 88 9.67 1.43 -5.53
CA LEU A 88 9.96 0.41 -6.55
C LEU A 88 11.04 0.85 -7.55
N GLY A 89 11.41 2.13 -7.54
CA GLY A 89 12.32 2.76 -8.51
C GLY A 89 11.65 2.97 -9.87
N TRP A 90 10.36 3.27 -9.90
CA TRP A 90 9.57 3.52 -11.11
C TRP A 90 9.28 5.00 -11.35
N ASP A 91 10.12 5.87 -10.75
CA ASP A 91 10.09 7.32 -11.00
C ASP A 91 10.27 7.65 -12.49
#